data_AF-A0A914YG64-F1
#
_entry.id   AF-A0A914YG64-F1
#
_cell.length_a   1.000
_cell.length_b   1.000
_cell.length_c   1.000
_cell.angle_alpha   90.00
_cell.angle_beta   90.00
_cell.angle_gamma   90.00
#
_symmetry.space_group_name_H-M   'P 1'
#
loop_
_entity.id
_entity.type
_entity.pdbx_description
1 polymer ?
#
loop_
_entity_poly.entity_id
_entity_poly.type
_entity_poly.pdbx_seq_one_letter_code
_entity_poly.pdbx_strand_id
1 'polypeptide(L)'
;MPKFNLNAIPIDEIPAKFQQAAAIILMILNNLDPAVAQFPQELVTYGGNGQVFSNWLQFRLVIKYLAEMTGEQTLSLYSGHPLGLFPSHEHAPRVVITNGMMIPNYSTKEYYDKFFALGVTQYGQMTAGSYCYIGPQGIVHGTTITVMNAGRKYLSTDSLAGKVFLTSGLGGMSGAQAKAAVISGCVGVIAEVSYFFC
;
A
#
# COMPACT_ATOMS: atom_id res chain seq x y z
N MET A 1 0.82 19.53 -1.05
CA MET A 1 0.78 18.73 -2.28
C MET A 1 1.68 19.34 -3.35
N PRO A 2 2.44 18.54 -4.11
CA PRO A 2 3.10 19.00 -5.34
C PRO A 2 2.07 19.39 -6.41
N LYS A 3 2.51 20.18 -7.42
CA LYS A 3 1.66 20.59 -8.55
C LYS A 3 1.81 19.69 -9.78
N PHE A 4 2.70 18.70 -9.72
CA PHE A 4 2.93 17.73 -10.80
C PHE A 4 2.07 16.48 -10.59
N ASN A 5 1.93 15.67 -11.66
CA ASN A 5 1.18 14.43 -11.61
C ASN A 5 1.89 13.39 -10.74
N LEU A 6 1.20 12.88 -9.73
CA LEU A 6 1.69 11.77 -8.92
C LEU A 6 1.51 10.51 -9.76
N ASN A 7 2.49 10.15 -10.58
CA ASN A 7 2.47 8.89 -11.31
C ASN A 7 3.90 8.37 -11.44
N ALA A 8 4.04 7.05 -11.50
CA ALA A 8 5.34 6.46 -11.78
C ALA A 8 5.80 6.83 -13.20
N ILE A 9 7.05 7.27 -13.31
CA ILE A 9 7.73 7.58 -14.56
C ILE A 9 8.87 6.58 -14.78
N PRO A 10 9.41 6.43 -16.01
CA PRO A 10 10.59 5.61 -16.26
C PRO A 10 11.72 5.92 -15.27
N ILE A 11 12.38 4.89 -14.76
CA ILE A 11 13.36 5.02 -13.66
C ILE A 11 14.53 5.95 -14.03
N ASP A 12 14.89 5.95 -15.31
CA ASP A 12 15.94 6.72 -15.95
C ASP A 12 15.61 8.22 -16.08
N GLU A 13 14.34 8.61 -15.91
CA GLU A 13 13.91 10.01 -15.85
C GLU A 13 13.87 10.55 -14.41
N ILE A 14 14.07 9.70 -13.39
CA ILE A 14 14.03 10.11 -11.99
C ILE A 14 15.40 10.68 -11.59
N PRO A 15 15.49 11.95 -11.14
CA PRO A 15 16.75 12.60 -10.84
C PRO A 15 17.30 12.17 -9.48
N ALA A 16 17.74 10.92 -9.35
CA ALA A 16 18.45 10.40 -8.19
C ALA A 16 19.89 10.03 -8.53
N LYS A 17 20.82 10.26 -7.59
CA LYS A 17 22.23 9.90 -7.79
C LYS A 17 22.48 8.39 -7.86
N PHE A 18 21.54 7.59 -7.35
CA PHE A 18 21.69 6.15 -7.24
C PHE A 18 20.41 5.43 -7.68
N GLN A 19 20.55 4.43 -8.54
CA GLN A 19 19.42 3.77 -9.22
C GLN A 19 18.45 3.09 -8.24
N GLN A 20 18.94 2.48 -7.15
CA GLN A 20 18.05 1.88 -6.15
C GLN A 20 17.15 2.94 -5.47
N ALA A 21 17.66 4.15 -5.27
CA ALA A 21 16.86 5.24 -4.71
C ALA A 21 15.83 5.77 -5.72
N ALA A 22 16.19 5.83 -7.01
CA ALA A 22 15.24 6.12 -8.10
C ALA A 22 14.08 5.11 -8.12
N ALA A 23 14.38 3.81 -7.97
CA ALA A 23 13.36 2.77 -7.90
C ALA A 23 12.39 2.98 -6.72
N ILE A 24 12.88 3.41 -5.56
CA ILE A 24 12.04 3.69 -4.39
C ILE A 24 11.15 4.91 -4.65
N ILE A 25 11.67 5.98 -5.27
CA ILE A 25 10.87 7.14 -5.69
C ILE A 25 9.75 6.71 -6.65
N LEU A 26 10.08 5.89 -7.65
CA LEU A 26 9.11 5.34 -8.60
C LEU A 26 7.95 4.66 -7.86
N MET A 27 8.29 3.80 -6.90
CA MET A 27 7.28 3.05 -6.15
C MET A 27 6.45 3.93 -5.21
N ILE A 28 7.04 4.97 -4.60
CA ILE A 28 6.31 5.97 -3.82
C ILE A 28 5.28 6.69 -4.72
N LEU A 29 5.69 7.10 -5.92
CA LEU A 29 4.81 7.78 -6.88
C LEU A 29 3.67 6.86 -7.33
N ASN A 30 3.96 5.59 -7.61
CA ASN A 30 2.94 4.59 -7.92
C ASN A 30 1.91 4.42 -6.78
N ASN A 31 2.37 4.38 -5.53
CA ASN A 31 1.46 4.28 -4.36
C ASN A 31 0.56 5.51 -4.18
N LEU A 32 0.89 6.64 -4.81
CA LEU A 32 0.14 7.89 -4.76
C LEU A 32 -0.53 8.22 -6.11
N ASP A 33 -0.49 7.29 -7.06
CA ASP A 33 -1.10 7.47 -8.37
C ASP A 33 -2.62 7.54 -8.25
N PRO A 34 -3.31 8.55 -8.81
CA PRO A 34 -4.77 8.61 -8.80
C PRO A 34 -5.48 7.38 -9.40
N ALA A 35 -4.81 6.62 -10.27
CA ALA A 35 -5.33 5.36 -10.80
C ALA A 35 -5.14 4.17 -9.85
N VAL A 36 -4.34 4.33 -8.79
CA VAL A 36 -3.95 3.26 -7.84
C VAL A 36 -4.45 3.53 -6.43
N ALA A 37 -4.26 4.76 -5.93
CA ALA A 37 -4.55 5.19 -4.58
C ALA A 37 -6.02 5.56 -4.38
N GLN A 38 -6.57 5.23 -3.21
CA GLN A 38 -7.95 5.53 -2.85
C GLN A 38 -8.16 7.04 -2.62
N PHE A 39 -7.26 7.71 -1.88
CA PHE A 39 -7.31 9.15 -1.63
C PHE A 39 -5.88 9.76 -1.72
N PRO A 40 -5.35 9.95 -2.94
CA PRO A 40 -3.95 10.34 -3.14
C PRO A 40 -3.61 11.72 -2.57
N GLN A 41 -4.55 12.66 -2.57
CA GLN A 41 -4.35 14.02 -2.07
C GLN A 41 -4.17 14.09 -0.54
N GLU A 42 -4.69 13.10 0.19
CA GLU A 42 -4.50 12.84 1.62
C GLU A 42 -3.42 11.78 1.89
N LEU A 43 -2.68 11.37 0.86
CA LEU A 43 -1.59 10.38 0.91
C LEU A 43 -2.05 8.96 1.30
N VAL A 44 -3.34 8.65 1.12
CA VAL A 44 -3.94 7.35 1.44
C VAL A 44 -3.97 6.46 0.21
N THR A 45 -3.30 5.31 0.27
CA THR A 45 -3.30 4.33 -0.81
C THR A 45 -4.51 3.41 -0.75
N TYR A 46 -4.81 2.79 0.40
CA TYR A 46 -5.98 1.91 0.55
C TYR A 46 -6.33 1.65 2.02
N GLY A 47 -7.43 0.92 2.25
CA GLY A 47 -7.86 0.50 3.59
C GLY A 47 -8.47 1.65 4.41
N GLY A 48 -8.95 2.71 3.76
CA GLY A 48 -9.57 3.87 4.41
C GLY A 48 -8.57 4.88 4.96
N ASN A 49 -7.53 4.42 5.68
CA ASN A 49 -6.50 5.28 6.29
C ASN A 49 -5.07 4.76 6.14
N GLY A 50 -4.82 3.77 5.26
CA GLY A 50 -3.48 3.27 4.97
C GLY A 50 -2.67 4.27 4.16
N GLN A 51 -1.74 4.96 4.80
CA GLN A 51 -1.00 6.08 4.24
C GLN A 51 0.43 5.75 3.83
N VAL A 52 0.90 6.46 2.81
CA VAL A 52 2.30 6.52 2.39
C VAL A 52 3.09 7.41 3.36
N PHE A 53 2.55 8.61 3.62
CA PHE A 53 3.11 9.61 4.55
C PHE A 53 1.98 10.30 5.32
N SER A 54 2.26 10.79 6.53
CA SER A 54 1.29 11.51 7.35
C SER A 54 0.99 12.90 6.79
N ASN A 55 1.97 13.50 6.09
CA ASN A 55 1.81 14.82 5.47
C ASN A 55 2.75 15.05 4.27
N TRP A 56 2.43 16.09 3.50
CA TRP A 56 3.16 16.45 2.29
C TRP A 56 4.58 16.98 2.52
N LEU A 57 4.92 17.43 3.73
CA LEU A 57 6.29 17.83 4.05
C LEU A 57 7.21 16.61 4.15
N GLN A 58 6.74 15.54 4.82
CA GLN A 58 7.44 14.27 4.88
C GLN A 58 7.69 13.70 3.48
N PHE A 59 6.67 13.67 2.61
CA PHE A 59 6.82 13.29 1.21
C PHE A 59 7.97 14.04 0.53
N ARG A 60 7.98 15.38 0.60
CA ARG A 60 9.02 16.20 -0.06
C ARG A 60 10.42 15.93 0.48
N LEU A 61 10.56 15.79 1.79
CA LEU A 61 11.84 15.49 2.42
C LEU A 61 12.34 14.10 2.04
N VAL A 62 11.46 13.10 1.98
CA VAL A 62 11.82 11.74 1.54
C VAL A 62 12.27 11.74 0.09
N ILE A 63 11.52 12.37 -0.82
CA ILE A 63 11.93 12.49 -2.23
C ILE A 63 13.29 13.20 -2.34
N LYS A 64 13.51 14.28 -1.58
CA LYS A 64 14.80 14.97 -1.54
C LYS A 64 15.93 14.05 -1.08
N TYR A 65 15.77 13.35 0.05
CA TYR A 65 16.80 12.46 0.57
C TYR A 65 17.09 11.30 -0.37
N LEU A 66 16.08 10.69 -0.97
CA LEU A 66 16.26 9.63 -1.97
C LEU A 66 16.97 10.14 -3.23
N ALA A 67 16.67 11.37 -3.68
CA ALA A 67 17.36 11.96 -4.83
C ALA A 67 18.86 12.22 -4.54
N GLU A 68 19.19 12.62 -3.31
CA GLU A 68 20.54 13.07 -2.93
C GLU A 68 21.45 11.98 -2.36
N MET A 69 20.89 10.87 -1.86
CA MET A 69 21.64 9.82 -1.16
C MET A 69 22.63 9.06 -2.07
N THR A 70 23.66 8.49 -1.44
CA THR A 70 24.63 7.61 -2.09
C THR A 70 24.34 6.12 -1.83
N GLY A 71 25.08 5.24 -2.50
CA GLY A 71 25.03 3.79 -2.26
C GLY A 71 25.50 3.37 -0.86
N GLU A 72 26.17 4.25 -0.11
CA GLU A 72 26.70 3.98 1.23
C GLU A 72 25.87 4.63 2.35
N GLN A 73 24.59 4.92 2.05
CA GLN A 73 23.67 5.51 3.01
C GLN A 73 22.38 4.71 3.11
N THR A 74 21.73 4.85 4.26
CA THR A 74 20.39 4.33 4.54
C THR A 74 19.53 5.44 5.11
N LEU A 75 18.35 5.66 4.50
CA LEU A 75 17.32 6.55 5.01
C LEU A 75 16.49 5.83 6.06
N SER A 76 16.41 6.39 7.28
CA SER A 76 15.59 5.84 8.35
C SER A 76 14.24 6.57 8.44
N LEU A 77 13.14 5.82 8.33
CA LEU A 77 11.76 6.36 8.34
C LEU A 77 10.99 5.91 9.58
N TYR A 78 10.50 6.90 10.32
CA TYR A 78 9.73 6.75 11.56
C TYR A 78 8.29 7.16 11.29
N SER A 79 7.43 6.19 10.97
CA SER A 79 6.02 6.42 10.64
C SER A 79 5.83 7.53 9.60
N GLY A 80 6.57 7.43 8.49
CA GLY A 80 6.59 8.42 7.42
C GLY A 80 7.55 9.59 7.64
N HIS A 81 7.96 9.90 8.88
CA HIS A 81 8.93 10.95 9.14
C HIS A 81 10.36 10.52 8.75
N PRO A 82 11.04 11.24 7.83
CA PRO A 82 12.42 10.96 7.49
C PRO A 82 13.36 11.49 8.57
N LEU A 83 13.80 10.61 9.46
CA LEU A 83 14.75 10.95 10.53
C LEU A 83 16.07 11.47 9.95
N GLY A 84 16.56 10.84 8.88
CA GLY A 84 17.75 11.27 8.16
C GLY A 84 18.46 10.15 7.42
N LEU A 85 19.52 10.54 6.71
CA LEU A 85 20.46 9.64 6.05
C LEU A 85 21.60 9.30 7.01
N PHE A 86 21.86 8.01 7.18
CA PHE A 86 22.93 7.51 8.03
C PHE A 86 23.93 6.72 7.19
N PRO A 87 25.24 6.78 7.48
CA PRO A 87 26.24 5.93 6.83
C PRO A 87 25.90 4.44 6.98
N SER A 88 26.08 3.68 5.91
CA SER A 88 25.92 2.23 5.86
C SER A 88 26.91 1.64 4.85
N HIS A 89 26.49 0.70 4.00
CA HIS A 89 27.32 0.07 2.98
C HIS A 89 26.47 -0.33 1.77
N GLU A 90 27.09 -0.60 0.61
CA GLU A 90 26.36 -0.82 -0.65
C GLU A 90 25.32 -1.96 -0.58
N HIS A 91 25.59 -3.02 0.16
CA HIS A 91 24.66 -4.14 0.36
C HIS A 91 23.58 -3.92 1.43
N ALA A 92 23.58 -2.79 2.13
CA ALA A 92 22.55 -2.47 3.12
C ALA A 92 21.23 -2.04 2.42
N PRO A 93 20.08 -2.11 3.11
CA PRO A 93 18.86 -1.48 2.62
C PRO A 93 19.06 0.02 2.43
N ARG A 94 18.56 0.58 1.32
CA ARG A 94 18.55 2.04 1.10
C ARG A 94 17.56 2.76 2.01
N VAL A 95 16.52 2.07 2.45
CA VAL A 95 15.49 2.61 3.34
C VAL A 95 15.12 1.56 4.37
N VAL A 96 15.01 1.97 5.64
CA VAL A 96 14.41 1.18 6.72
C VAL A 96 13.15 1.90 7.18
N ILE A 97 12.02 1.19 7.16
CA ILE A 97 10.70 1.77 7.39
C ILE A 97 10.06 1.16 8.62
N THR A 98 9.62 2.01 9.53
CA THR A 98 8.67 1.65 10.59
C THR A 98 7.39 2.44 10.40
N ASN A 99 6.24 1.82 10.63
CA ASN A 99 4.93 2.48 10.56
C ASN A 99 4.07 2.00 11.72
N GLY A 100 3.52 2.92 12.52
CA GLY A 100 2.58 2.56 13.58
C GLY A 100 3.18 1.79 14.74
N MET A 101 4.51 1.73 14.87
CA MET A 101 5.18 1.00 15.95
C MET A 101 4.89 1.65 17.30
N MET A 102 4.30 0.90 18.22
CA MET A 102 3.84 1.38 19.53
C MET A 102 4.26 0.40 20.62
N ILE A 103 4.47 0.92 21.83
CA ILE A 103 4.54 0.08 23.04
C ILE A 103 3.16 -0.61 23.19
N PRO A 104 3.10 -1.93 23.42
CA PRO A 104 1.83 -2.68 23.35
C PRO A 104 0.69 -2.10 24.21
N ASN A 105 0.99 -1.64 25.42
CA ASN A 105 -0.01 -1.04 26.33
C ASN A 105 -0.64 0.26 25.80
N TYR A 106 -0.06 0.87 24.76
CA TYR A 106 -0.54 2.10 24.12
C TYR A 106 -0.94 1.88 22.66
N SER A 107 -1.01 0.63 22.20
CA SER A 107 -1.35 0.28 20.82
C SER A 107 -2.87 0.14 20.62
N THR A 108 -3.64 1.13 21.09
CA THR A 108 -5.10 1.18 20.93
C THR A 108 -5.50 2.18 19.83
N LYS A 109 -6.72 2.04 19.29
CA LYS A 109 -7.24 2.95 18.28
C LYS A 109 -7.28 4.41 18.77
N GLU A 110 -7.70 4.64 20.01
CA GLU A 110 -7.77 5.98 20.60
C GLU A 110 -6.40 6.65 20.68
N TYR A 111 -5.38 5.91 21.13
CA TYR A 111 -4.01 6.42 21.15
C TYR A 111 -3.47 6.65 19.73
N TYR A 112 -3.77 5.74 18.80
CA TYR A 112 -3.44 5.96 17.39
C TYR A 112 -4.04 7.27 16.87
N ASP A 113 -5.35 7.50 17.04
CA ASP A 113 -6.03 8.70 16.52
C ASP A 113 -5.38 9.98 17.10
N LYS A 114 -5.09 9.98 18.40
CA LYS A 114 -4.37 11.07 19.08
C LYS A 114 -2.97 11.30 18.51
N PHE A 115 -2.18 10.24 18.39
CA PHE A 115 -0.78 10.33 17.93
C PHE A 115 -0.65 10.64 16.45
N PHE A 116 -1.61 10.16 15.64
CA PHE A 116 -1.74 10.54 14.24
C PHE A 116 -2.02 12.03 14.10
N ALA A 117 -2.98 12.57 14.88
CA ALA A 117 -3.27 14.01 14.89
C ALA A 117 -2.10 14.87 15.37
N LEU A 118 -1.28 14.37 16.30
CA LEU A 118 -0.05 15.01 16.75
C LEU A 118 1.13 14.86 15.75
N GLY A 119 0.96 14.07 14.69
CA GLY A 119 1.98 13.86 13.66
C GLY A 119 3.15 12.96 14.10
N VAL A 120 2.96 12.12 15.13
CA VAL A 120 4.03 11.25 15.67
C VAL A 120 3.89 9.79 15.25
N THR A 121 2.80 9.42 14.58
CA THR A 121 2.62 8.09 13.98
C THR A 121 1.73 8.14 12.75
N GLN A 122 1.69 7.05 11.98
CA GLN A 122 0.77 6.84 10.86
C GLN A 122 0.39 5.37 10.76
N TYR A 123 -0.75 5.08 10.12
CA TYR A 123 -1.11 3.71 9.76
C TYR A 123 -0.60 3.40 8.34
N GLY A 124 0.43 2.57 8.23
CA GLY A 124 1.04 2.21 6.95
C GLY A 124 0.36 1.06 6.21
N GLN A 125 -0.68 0.46 6.77
CA GLN A 125 -1.22 -0.83 6.28
C GLN A 125 -0.05 -1.82 6.11
N MET A 126 -0.05 -2.65 5.07
CA MET A 126 1.04 -3.54 4.67
C MET A 126 1.87 -2.88 3.58
N THR A 127 1.25 -2.57 2.44
CA THR A 127 1.97 -2.11 1.22
C THR A 127 1.83 -0.61 0.96
N ALA A 128 0.99 0.11 1.72
CA ALA A 128 0.81 1.56 1.56
C ALA A 128 2.04 2.31 2.08
N GLY A 129 2.40 2.09 3.34
CA GLY A 129 3.54 2.72 4.00
C GLY A 129 4.89 2.08 3.67
N SER A 130 4.92 0.98 2.93
CA SER A 130 6.15 0.31 2.47
C SER A 130 6.41 0.43 0.96
N TYR A 131 5.58 1.23 0.27
CA TYR A 131 5.81 1.64 -1.13
C TYR A 131 5.82 0.47 -2.11
N CYS A 132 4.83 -0.44 -2.02
CA CYS A 132 4.78 -1.59 -2.93
C CYS A 132 3.36 -2.04 -3.28
N TYR A 133 2.39 -1.13 -3.22
CA TYR A 133 1.02 -1.44 -3.61
C TYR A 133 0.85 -1.35 -5.13
N ILE A 134 0.30 -2.39 -5.75
CA ILE A 134 0.19 -2.51 -7.21
C ILE A 134 -1.27 -2.54 -7.67
N GLY A 135 -2.16 -1.90 -6.91
CA GLY A 135 -3.60 -2.00 -7.16
C GLY A 135 -4.19 -3.35 -6.74
N PRO A 136 -5.40 -3.69 -7.24
CA PRO A 136 -6.17 -4.82 -6.74
C PRO A 136 -5.64 -6.20 -7.17
N GLN A 137 -4.69 -6.26 -8.12
CA GLN A 137 -4.22 -7.53 -8.71
C GLN A 137 -3.73 -8.52 -7.65
N GLY A 138 -2.97 -8.06 -6.66
CA GLY A 138 -2.46 -8.93 -5.60
C GLY A 138 -3.58 -9.62 -4.82
N ILE A 139 -4.65 -8.88 -4.51
CA ILE A 139 -5.81 -9.41 -3.78
C ILE A 139 -6.66 -10.31 -4.69
N VAL A 140 -6.84 -9.99 -5.98
CA VAL A 140 -7.55 -10.86 -6.93
C VAL A 140 -6.95 -12.26 -6.93
N HIS A 141 -5.62 -12.37 -6.99
CA HIS A 141 -4.94 -13.65 -6.95
C HIS A 141 -5.16 -14.39 -5.61
N GLY A 142 -4.95 -13.70 -4.48
CA GLY A 142 -5.15 -14.30 -3.15
C GLY A 142 -6.59 -14.76 -2.89
N THR A 143 -7.58 -13.96 -3.28
CA THR A 143 -9.00 -14.30 -3.17
C THR A 143 -9.36 -15.48 -4.07
N THR A 144 -8.80 -15.55 -5.29
CA THR A 144 -8.98 -16.70 -6.19
C THR A 144 -8.50 -17.98 -5.52
N ILE A 145 -7.27 -17.99 -4.98
CA ILE A 145 -6.72 -19.14 -4.26
C ILE A 145 -7.60 -19.52 -3.07
N THR A 146 -8.10 -18.52 -2.33
CA THR A 146 -8.97 -18.75 -1.17
C THR A 146 -10.27 -19.43 -1.56
N VAL A 147 -10.95 -18.92 -2.59
CA VAL A 147 -12.23 -19.47 -3.09
C VAL A 147 -12.03 -20.89 -3.62
N MET A 148 -10.98 -21.13 -4.41
CA MET A 148 -10.65 -22.47 -4.91
C MET A 148 -10.35 -23.46 -3.78
N ASN A 149 -9.58 -23.07 -2.77
CA ASN A 149 -9.27 -23.95 -1.63
C ASN A 149 -10.49 -24.18 -0.73
N ALA A 150 -11.37 -23.19 -0.57
CA ALA A 150 -12.64 -23.39 0.10
C ALA A 150 -13.51 -24.42 -0.64
N GLY A 151 -13.51 -24.39 -1.98
CA GLY A 151 -14.11 -25.42 -2.82
C GLY A 151 -13.56 -26.81 -2.54
N ARG A 152 -12.24 -26.97 -2.59
CA ARG A 152 -11.58 -28.27 -2.32
C ARG A 152 -11.86 -28.77 -0.92
N LYS A 153 -11.74 -27.91 0.09
CA LYS A 153 -11.83 -28.30 1.51
C LYS A 153 -13.25 -28.55 1.98
N TYR A 154 -14.19 -27.69 1.61
CA TYR A 154 -15.54 -27.71 2.18
C TYR A 154 -16.58 -28.33 1.25
N LEU A 155 -16.33 -28.33 -0.07
CA LEU A 155 -17.23 -28.91 -1.07
C LEU A 155 -16.64 -30.16 -1.74
N SER A 156 -15.40 -30.56 -1.38
CA SER A 156 -14.69 -31.72 -1.93
C SER A 156 -14.67 -31.73 -3.47
N THR A 157 -14.50 -30.55 -4.09
CA THR A 157 -14.50 -30.38 -5.55
C THR A 157 -13.34 -29.51 -6.00
N ASP A 158 -12.75 -29.87 -7.14
CA ASP A 158 -11.75 -29.05 -7.83
C ASP A 158 -12.37 -28.05 -8.81
N SER A 159 -13.66 -28.22 -9.15
CA SER A 159 -14.41 -27.31 -10.00
C SER A 159 -15.53 -26.64 -9.23
N LEU A 160 -15.60 -25.30 -9.33
CA LEU A 160 -16.67 -24.49 -8.74
C LEU A 160 -17.76 -24.10 -9.75
N ALA A 161 -17.76 -24.69 -10.94
CA ALA A 161 -18.82 -24.50 -11.92
C ALA A 161 -20.20 -24.82 -11.30
N GLY A 162 -21.14 -23.87 -11.41
CA GLY A 162 -22.48 -23.98 -10.83
C GLY A 162 -22.55 -23.81 -9.31
N LYS A 163 -21.44 -23.52 -8.62
CA LYS A 163 -21.42 -23.17 -7.18
C LYS A 163 -21.62 -21.66 -7.01
N VAL A 164 -22.32 -21.28 -5.94
CA VAL A 164 -22.57 -19.87 -5.60
C VAL A 164 -21.62 -19.44 -4.47
N PHE A 165 -20.90 -18.35 -4.70
CA PHE A 165 -20.08 -17.66 -3.72
C PHE A 165 -20.77 -16.35 -3.31
N LEU A 166 -21.40 -16.36 -2.13
CA LEU A 166 -22.06 -15.19 -1.54
C LEU A 166 -21.12 -14.49 -0.57
N THR A 167 -20.93 -13.19 -0.74
CA THR A 167 -20.07 -12.34 0.11
C THR A 167 -20.55 -10.88 0.08
N SER A 168 -19.80 -9.96 0.70
CA SER A 168 -20.11 -8.53 0.71
C SER A 168 -18.86 -7.63 0.65
N GLY A 169 -19.10 -6.37 0.29
CA GLY A 169 -18.11 -5.30 0.16
C GLY A 169 -17.42 -5.24 -1.21
N LEU A 170 -17.41 -4.07 -1.83
CA LEU A 170 -16.74 -3.75 -3.10
C LEU A 170 -15.76 -2.55 -2.96
N GLY A 171 -15.14 -2.38 -1.80
CA GLY A 171 -14.08 -1.39 -1.60
C GLY A 171 -12.75 -1.77 -2.27
N GLY A 172 -11.67 -1.03 -2.00
CA GLY A 172 -10.39 -1.19 -2.73
C GLY A 172 -9.79 -2.61 -2.75
N MET A 173 -9.90 -3.37 -1.65
CA MET A 173 -9.48 -4.77 -1.61
C MET A 173 -10.62 -5.75 -1.92
N SER A 174 -11.81 -5.52 -1.35
CA SER A 174 -12.95 -6.45 -1.47
C SER A 174 -13.59 -6.43 -2.86
N GLY A 175 -13.38 -5.39 -3.67
CA GLY A 175 -13.75 -5.36 -5.10
C GLY A 175 -13.08 -6.46 -5.93
N ALA A 176 -11.94 -7.01 -5.46
CA ALA A 176 -11.28 -8.13 -6.10
C ALA A 176 -12.12 -9.43 -6.11
N GLN A 177 -13.09 -9.56 -5.20
CA GLN A 177 -13.93 -10.76 -5.05
C GLN A 177 -14.72 -11.08 -6.31
N ALA A 178 -15.24 -10.07 -7.01
CA ALA A 178 -16.00 -10.27 -8.24
C ALA A 178 -15.14 -10.93 -9.33
N LYS A 179 -13.92 -10.44 -9.53
CA LYS A 179 -12.99 -11.02 -10.51
C LYS A 179 -12.50 -12.40 -10.09
N ALA A 180 -12.24 -12.60 -8.80
CA ALA A 180 -11.82 -13.89 -8.26
C ALA A 180 -12.90 -14.97 -8.43
N ALA A 181 -14.19 -14.63 -8.26
CA ALA A 181 -15.30 -15.54 -8.49
C ALA A 181 -15.33 -16.01 -9.96
N VAL A 182 -15.18 -15.07 -10.90
CA VAL A 182 -15.11 -15.36 -12.35
C VAL A 182 -13.93 -16.26 -12.68
N ILE A 183 -12.73 -15.96 -12.19
CA ILE A 183 -11.52 -16.78 -12.43
C ILE A 183 -11.69 -18.18 -11.84
N SER A 184 -12.30 -18.28 -10.66
CA SER A 184 -12.55 -19.56 -9.98
C SER A 184 -13.66 -20.38 -10.65
N GLY A 185 -14.39 -19.80 -11.62
CA GLY A 185 -15.47 -20.47 -12.35
C GLY A 185 -16.79 -20.58 -11.56
N CYS A 186 -16.97 -19.80 -10.49
CA CYS A 186 -18.19 -19.83 -9.67
C CYS A 186 -19.10 -18.62 -9.96
N VAL A 187 -20.35 -18.70 -9.48
CA VAL A 187 -21.28 -17.58 -9.52
C VAL A 187 -21.03 -16.69 -8.29
N GLY A 188 -20.49 -15.49 -8.48
CA GLY A 188 -20.27 -14.52 -7.41
C GLY A 188 -21.49 -13.64 -7.16
N VAL A 189 -21.95 -13.58 -5.92
CA VAL A 189 -22.97 -12.61 -5.45
C VAL A 189 -22.32 -11.76 -4.36
N ILE A 190 -22.09 -10.49 -4.64
CA ILE A 190 -21.40 -9.56 -3.73
C ILE A 190 -22.35 -8.42 -3.37
N ALA A 191 -22.77 -8.38 -2.11
CA ALA A 191 -23.60 -7.29 -1.60
C ALA A 191 -22.75 -6.04 -1.33
N GLU A 192 -23.19 -4.87 -1.79
CA GLU A 192 -22.60 -3.57 -1.49
C GLU A 192 -23.71 -2.56 -1.21
N VAL A 193 -23.51 -1.73 -0.20
CA VAL A 193 -24.48 -0.72 0.23
C VAL A 193 -24.26 0.62 -0.46
N SER A 194 -23.03 0.89 -0.93
CA SER A 194 -22.65 2.14 -1.60
C SER A 194 -22.64 1.97 -3.11
N TYR A 195 -23.55 2.68 -3.80
CA TYR A 195 -23.62 2.69 -5.26
C TYR A 195 -22.34 3.19 -5.93
N PHE A 196 -21.55 4.03 -5.25
CA PHE A 196 -20.32 4.62 -5.81
C PHE A 196 -19.23 3.59 -6.17
N PHE A 197 -19.28 2.39 -5.55
CA PHE A 197 -18.28 1.34 -5.76
C PHE A 197 -18.75 0.19 -6.67
N CYS A 198 -20.00 0.22 -7.15
CA CYS A 198 -20.56 -0.72 -8.14
C CYS A 198 -20.37 -0.19 -9.56
#